data_AF-A0A835A6E1-F1
#
_entry.id   AF-A0A835A6E1-F1
#
_cell.length_a   1.000
_cell.length_b   1.000
_cell.length_c   1.000
_cell.angle_alpha   90.00
_cell.angle_beta   90.00
_cell.angle_gamma   90.00
#
_symmetry.space_group_name_H-M   'P 1'
#
loop_
_entity.id
_entity.type
_entity.pdbx_description
1 polymer ?
#
loop_
_entity_poly.entity_id
_entity_poly.type
_entity_poly.pdbx_seq_one_letter_code
_entity_poly.pdbx_strand_id
1 'polypeptide(L)'
;MEMAAAKGAHNVPAPEWRVTLPEGASVAVEHELAVAHGARAWASSVVSRLLLAFREKVVGSCRRVWRIGADDPRRAVHGLKVGLALALVSVFYYTRTLYDGVGGAAMWAVLTVVVVFEYTVGGCVYKGLNRAIATASAAVVALGVHWIASKSGDKFEPFIRSGSVFLLAAAATFSRFIPTVKARFDYGVTIFILTYSLVAVSGYRVDALVSMAEQRVCTISIGVSICLAVSALICPVWASQELHLATARNMEKLAGAIEACVEDYYLAAAADEEDEPTNNSKKQPSSKAEGYKCVLNSKASEDSLSNLARWEPPHGGFGFRHPYGQYKNVGAAMRHCAYCVEALTGCVRSAGEVHPAKAPGRRQLADACTRVAARCARVLREASGSVRSMTTSRALDMAVADMNAAVEEMQADLRSIPSSCLLLAGSAAENTAATSALMDAAAQLFTVTSLLIEVSSRIEGVVDAFDTLARLANFKSADEEEKPAKSVAKAEPVIEPESEETGGNQTMRRLNRPEH
;
A
#
# COMPACT_ATOMS: atom_id res chain seq x y z
N MET A 1 -70.19 60.47 -90.14
CA MET A 1 -70.43 61.09 -88.81
C MET A 1 -69.18 60.82 -87.97
N GLU A 2 -68.17 61.70 -88.00
CA GLU A 2 -68.01 62.92 -87.14
C GLU A 2 -67.90 62.54 -85.64
N MET A 3 -66.90 62.92 -84.83
CA MET A 3 -65.83 63.96 -84.83
C MET A 3 -64.62 63.42 -84.01
N ALA A 4 -63.36 63.46 -84.45
CA ALA A 4 -62.29 64.48 -84.26
C ALA A 4 -61.90 64.74 -82.77
N ALA A 5 -60.63 64.82 -82.32
CA ALA A 5 -59.29 65.02 -82.88
C ALA A 5 -58.24 64.46 -81.84
N ALA A 6 -56.92 64.36 -81.99
CA ALA A 6 -55.93 65.03 -82.83
C ALA A 6 -54.64 64.17 -82.91
N LYS A 7 -53.78 64.49 -83.88
CA LYS A 7 -52.54 63.81 -84.27
C LYS A 7 -51.35 64.76 -84.08
N GLY A 8 -50.17 64.23 -83.77
CA GLY A 8 -48.89 64.94 -83.92
C GLY A 8 -47.72 64.06 -83.51
N ALA A 9 -46.85 63.71 -84.47
CA ALA A 9 -45.71 62.80 -84.34
C ALA A 9 -44.45 63.39 -84.95
N HIS A 10 -43.26 62.98 -84.44
CA HIS A 10 -41.95 62.74 -85.11
C HIS A 10 -40.81 62.85 -84.07
N ASN A 11 -39.61 62.24 -84.18
CA ASN A 11 -39.13 60.87 -84.43
C ASN A 11 -37.59 60.84 -84.14
N VAL A 12 -37.06 59.80 -83.44
CA VAL A 12 -35.67 59.19 -83.45
C VAL A 12 -34.50 59.96 -82.76
N PRO A 13 -33.48 59.34 -82.04
CA PRO A 13 -32.87 57.98 -82.12
C PRO A 13 -32.58 57.11 -80.83
N ALA A 14 -32.35 55.78 -81.06
CA ALA A 14 -31.44 54.69 -80.51
C ALA A 14 -30.84 54.65 -79.05
N PRO A 15 -30.28 53.51 -78.52
CA PRO A 15 -30.28 52.09 -78.94
C PRO A 15 -30.71 51.05 -77.85
N GLU A 16 -30.73 49.80 -78.32
CA GLU A 16 -31.08 48.49 -77.74
C GLU A 16 -30.04 47.91 -76.74
N TRP A 17 -30.48 47.19 -75.70
CA TRP A 17 -29.75 46.07 -75.09
C TRP A 17 -30.73 44.98 -74.64
N ARG A 18 -30.72 43.87 -75.37
CA ARG A 18 -31.48 42.65 -75.08
C ARG A 18 -30.57 41.70 -74.31
N VAL A 19 -30.83 41.50 -73.02
CA VAL A 19 -30.15 40.48 -72.22
C VAL A 19 -31.06 39.26 -72.13
N THR A 20 -30.69 38.18 -72.80
CA THR A 20 -31.28 36.86 -72.63
C THR A 20 -30.84 36.26 -71.30
N LEU A 21 -31.76 36.07 -70.35
CA LEU A 21 -31.55 35.20 -69.19
C LEU A 21 -32.36 33.92 -69.39
N PRO A 22 -31.72 32.74 -69.48
CA PRO A 22 -32.41 31.47 -69.58
C PRO A 22 -33.04 31.08 -68.24
N GLU A 23 -34.20 30.41 -68.32
CA GLU A 23 -34.92 29.81 -67.20
C GLU A 23 -33.99 28.92 -66.34
N GLY A 24 -33.87 29.25 -65.06
CA GLY A 24 -32.99 28.55 -64.13
C GLY A 24 -33.46 28.65 -62.68
N ALA A 25 -34.76 28.44 -62.41
CA ALA A 25 -35.31 28.51 -61.06
C ALA A 25 -35.40 27.14 -60.34
N SER A 26 -35.34 26.02 -61.05
CA SER A 26 -35.40 24.68 -60.45
C SER A 26 -34.05 24.15 -59.95
N VAL A 27 -32.95 24.52 -60.60
CA VAL A 27 -31.60 23.99 -60.28
C VAL A 27 -31.05 24.57 -58.98
N ALA A 28 -31.35 25.82 -58.64
CA ALA A 28 -30.86 26.46 -57.42
C ALA A 28 -31.47 25.88 -56.14
N VAL A 29 -32.77 25.52 -56.17
CA VAL A 29 -33.48 24.96 -55.00
C VAL A 29 -33.10 23.50 -54.74
N GLU A 30 -32.89 22.70 -55.80
CA GLU A 30 -32.38 21.34 -55.66
C GLU A 30 -30.92 21.31 -55.18
N HIS A 31 -30.10 22.28 -55.59
CA HIS A 31 -28.72 22.41 -55.12
C HIS A 31 -28.65 22.80 -53.62
N GLU A 32 -29.48 23.76 -53.17
CA GLU A 32 -29.57 24.17 -51.76
C GLU A 32 -30.05 23.02 -50.84
N LEU A 33 -31.04 22.24 -51.26
CA LEU A 33 -31.51 21.05 -50.52
C LEU A 33 -30.48 19.92 -50.50
N ALA A 34 -29.76 19.69 -51.61
CA ALA A 34 -28.69 18.70 -51.68
C ALA A 34 -27.48 19.09 -50.81
N VAL A 35 -27.11 20.37 -50.76
CA VAL A 35 -26.05 20.89 -49.89
C VAL A 35 -26.48 20.82 -48.42
N ALA A 36 -27.73 21.14 -48.08
CA ALA A 36 -28.25 21.01 -46.72
C ALA A 36 -28.33 19.54 -46.25
N HIS A 37 -28.73 18.62 -47.14
CA HIS A 37 -28.70 17.18 -46.85
C HIS A 37 -27.27 16.64 -46.74
N GLY A 38 -26.34 17.10 -47.59
CA GLY A 38 -24.92 16.80 -47.50
C GLY A 38 -24.29 17.31 -46.20
N ALA A 39 -24.63 18.52 -45.77
CA ALA A 39 -24.16 19.10 -44.51
C ALA A 39 -24.73 18.37 -43.28
N ARG A 40 -26.02 17.99 -43.30
CA ARG A 40 -26.63 17.18 -42.23
C ARG A 40 -26.05 15.76 -42.20
N ALA A 41 -25.83 15.14 -43.35
CA ALA A 41 -25.19 13.83 -43.45
C ALA A 41 -23.74 13.88 -42.94
N TRP A 42 -22.98 14.91 -43.32
CA TRP A 42 -21.62 15.14 -42.84
C TRP A 42 -21.59 15.35 -41.32
N ALA A 43 -22.44 16.25 -40.79
CA ALA A 43 -22.57 16.47 -39.35
C ALA A 43 -22.97 15.20 -38.59
N SER A 44 -23.92 14.41 -39.11
CA SER A 44 -24.31 13.13 -38.51
C SER A 44 -23.17 12.11 -38.51
N SER A 45 -22.34 12.10 -39.56
CA SER A 45 -21.18 11.23 -39.66
C SER A 45 -20.06 11.63 -38.68
N VAL A 46 -19.87 12.93 -38.45
CA VAL A 46 -18.92 13.46 -37.46
C VAL A 46 -19.37 13.13 -36.04
N VAL A 47 -20.65 13.33 -35.73
CA VAL A 47 -21.24 12.96 -34.42
C VAL A 47 -21.15 11.45 -34.19
N SER A 48 -21.46 10.63 -35.20
CA SER A 48 -21.34 9.17 -35.11
C SER A 48 -19.90 8.70 -34.85
N ARG A 49 -18.91 9.29 -35.55
CA ARG A 49 -17.49 9.01 -35.30
C ARG A 49 -17.04 9.44 -33.90
N LEU A 50 -17.52 10.59 -33.40
CA LEU A 50 -17.25 11.04 -32.04
C LEU A 50 -17.86 10.09 -30.99
N LEU A 51 -19.09 9.61 -31.20
CA LEU A 51 -19.74 8.63 -30.33
C LEU A 51 -19.02 7.27 -30.35
N LEU A 52 -18.55 6.82 -31.52
CA LEU A 52 -17.76 5.60 -31.66
C LEU A 52 -16.39 5.72 -30.97
N ALA A 53 -15.68 6.83 -31.17
CA ALA A 53 -14.41 7.10 -30.49
C ALA A 53 -14.59 7.22 -28.97
N PHE A 54 -15.67 7.85 -28.52
CA PHE A 54 -16.05 7.91 -27.12
C PHE A 54 -16.35 6.50 -26.57
N ARG A 55 -17.13 5.69 -27.30
CA ARG A 55 -17.43 4.30 -26.94
C ARG A 55 -16.16 3.46 -26.84
N GLU A 56 -15.23 3.55 -27.79
CA GLU A 56 -13.96 2.83 -27.75
C GLU A 56 -13.11 3.26 -26.55
N LYS A 57 -13.08 4.56 -26.23
CA LYS A 57 -12.37 5.10 -25.05
C LYS A 57 -13.01 4.65 -23.74
N VAL A 58 -14.33 4.57 -23.68
CA VAL A 58 -15.09 4.02 -22.54
C VAL A 58 -14.85 2.52 -22.41
N VAL A 59 -14.94 1.75 -23.49
CA VAL A 59 -14.68 0.30 -23.50
C VAL A 59 -13.22 -0.01 -23.13
N GLY A 60 -12.26 0.77 -23.63
CA GLY A 60 -10.85 0.66 -23.26
C GLY A 60 -10.61 0.95 -21.77
N SER A 61 -11.26 1.99 -21.25
CA SER A 61 -11.27 2.30 -19.81
C SER A 61 -11.92 1.18 -18.99
N CYS A 62 -13.07 0.66 -19.41
CA CYS A 62 -13.77 -0.46 -18.77
C CYS A 62 -12.93 -1.73 -18.78
N ARG A 63 -12.23 -2.07 -19.87
CA ARG A 63 -11.29 -3.21 -19.92
C ARG A 63 -10.14 -3.03 -18.94
N ARG A 64 -9.62 -1.80 -18.79
CA ARG A 64 -8.57 -1.49 -17.82
C ARG A 64 -9.08 -1.62 -16.38
N VAL A 65 -10.26 -1.10 -16.08
CA VAL A 65 -10.92 -1.26 -14.77
C VAL A 65 -11.22 -2.72 -14.46
N TRP A 66 -11.72 -3.47 -15.46
CA TRP A 66 -11.95 -4.91 -15.34
C TRP A 66 -10.65 -5.65 -15.04
N ARG A 67 -9.56 -5.32 -15.74
CA ARG A 67 -8.24 -5.90 -15.46
C ARG A 67 -7.77 -5.58 -14.04
N ILE A 68 -7.91 -4.34 -13.59
CA ILE A 68 -7.57 -3.93 -12.20
C ILE A 68 -8.40 -4.71 -11.17
N GLY A 69 -9.69 -4.93 -11.44
CA GLY A 69 -10.56 -5.71 -10.56
C GLY A 69 -10.30 -7.22 -10.59
N ALA A 70 -9.92 -7.77 -11.74
CA ALA A 70 -9.57 -9.17 -11.92
C ALA A 70 -8.20 -9.51 -11.33
N ASP A 71 -7.23 -8.60 -11.45
CA ASP A 71 -5.87 -8.76 -10.93
C ASP A 71 -5.85 -8.68 -9.38
N ASP A 72 -6.75 -7.90 -8.77
CA ASP A 72 -6.88 -7.78 -7.32
C ASP A 72 -8.36 -7.77 -6.88
N PRO A 73 -8.98 -8.95 -6.69
CA PRO A 73 -10.40 -9.07 -6.37
C PRO A 73 -10.75 -8.39 -5.04
N ARG A 74 -9.77 -8.20 -4.14
CA ARG A 74 -9.97 -7.51 -2.86
C ARG A 74 -10.28 -6.04 -3.05
N ARG A 75 -9.71 -5.39 -4.07
CA ARG A 75 -10.01 -3.98 -4.41
C ARG A 75 -11.42 -3.81 -4.95
N ALA A 76 -11.86 -4.75 -5.79
CA ALA A 76 -13.24 -4.76 -6.29
C ALA A 76 -14.24 -4.94 -5.14
N VAL A 77 -13.97 -5.89 -4.24
CA VAL A 77 -14.79 -6.11 -3.04
C VAL A 77 -14.78 -4.86 -2.14
N HIS A 78 -13.64 -4.19 -1.96
CA HIS A 78 -13.59 -2.92 -1.21
C HIS A 78 -14.49 -1.83 -1.83
N GLY A 79 -14.45 -1.65 -3.15
CA GLY A 79 -15.36 -0.71 -3.84
C GLY A 79 -16.84 -1.05 -3.62
N LEU A 80 -17.19 -2.33 -3.67
CA LEU A 80 -18.54 -2.80 -3.37
C LEU A 80 -18.93 -2.52 -1.91
N LYS A 81 -18.01 -2.72 -0.95
CA LYS A 81 -18.25 -2.40 0.47
C LYS A 81 -18.53 -0.91 0.68
N VAL A 82 -17.75 -0.03 0.06
CA VAL A 82 -17.98 1.42 0.16
C VAL A 82 -19.37 1.77 -0.39
N GLY A 83 -19.73 1.23 -1.56
CA GLY A 83 -21.05 1.42 -2.17
C GLY A 83 -22.18 0.91 -1.27
N LEU A 84 -22.01 -0.27 -0.66
CA LEU A 84 -22.97 -0.81 0.29
C LEU A 84 -23.10 0.05 1.56
N ALA A 85 -21.99 0.52 2.12
CA ALA A 85 -22.03 1.39 3.30
C ALA A 85 -22.77 2.71 3.00
N LEU A 86 -22.55 3.30 1.82
CA LEU A 86 -23.29 4.47 1.37
C LEU A 86 -24.77 4.16 1.18
N ALA A 87 -25.11 3.04 0.54
CA ALA A 87 -26.49 2.62 0.37
C ALA A 87 -27.20 2.40 1.72
N LEU A 88 -26.54 1.74 2.68
CA LEU A 88 -27.08 1.53 4.02
C LEU A 88 -27.31 2.84 4.76
N VAL A 89 -26.36 3.79 4.69
CA VAL A 89 -26.55 5.13 5.26
C VAL A 89 -27.72 5.85 4.59
N SER A 90 -27.82 5.82 3.25
CA SER A 90 -28.95 6.42 2.53
C SER A 90 -30.29 5.81 2.91
N VAL A 91 -30.39 4.48 2.97
CA VAL A 91 -31.60 3.77 3.41
C VAL A 91 -31.96 4.14 4.84
N PHE A 92 -30.98 4.21 5.73
CA PHE A 92 -31.18 4.64 7.12
C PHE A 92 -31.85 6.03 7.18
N TYR A 93 -31.47 6.97 6.30
CA TYR A 93 -32.08 8.29 6.22
C TYR A 93 -33.46 8.33 5.57
N TYR A 94 -33.76 7.44 4.62
CA TYR A 94 -35.08 7.41 3.98
C TYR A 94 -36.17 6.81 4.88
N THR A 95 -35.82 6.22 6.03
CA THR A 95 -36.81 5.78 7.00
C THR A 95 -37.42 6.97 7.75
N ARG A 96 -38.74 7.13 7.60
CA ARG A 96 -39.52 8.32 8.02
C ARG A 96 -39.38 8.66 9.51
N THR A 97 -39.23 7.65 10.37
CA THR A 97 -39.06 7.81 11.83
C THR A 97 -37.75 8.45 12.26
N LEU A 98 -36.72 8.47 11.40
CA LEU A 98 -35.39 9.00 11.73
C LEU A 98 -35.05 10.26 10.93
N TYR A 99 -35.70 10.48 9.79
CA TYR A 99 -35.66 11.75 9.06
C TYR A 99 -36.16 12.91 9.94
N ASP A 100 -37.24 12.69 10.69
CA ASP A 100 -37.83 13.71 11.57
C ASP A 100 -36.93 14.08 12.78
N GLY A 101 -36.03 13.18 13.21
CA GLY A 101 -35.09 13.44 14.31
C GLY A 101 -33.74 14.03 13.87
N VAL A 102 -33.32 13.80 12.62
CA VAL A 102 -31.92 13.93 12.19
C VAL A 102 -31.74 14.53 10.78
N GLY A 103 -32.83 14.81 10.05
CA GLY A 103 -32.82 15.09 8.61
C GLY A 103 -31.93 16.23 8.13
N GLY A 104 -31.73 17.28 8.94
CA GLY A 104 -30.82 18.39 8.62
C GLY A 104 -29.31 18.05 8.67
N ALA A 105 -28.95 16.94 9.32
CA ALA A 105 -27.55 16.52 9.52
C ALA A 105 -27.13 15.35 8.61
N ALA A 106 -27.97 14.90 7.67
CA ALA A 106 -27.72 13.73 6.84
C ALA A 106 -26.40 13.77 6.04
N MET A 107 -26.01 14.97 5.61
CA MET A 107 -24.75 15.23 4.93
C MET A 107 -23.53 14.72 5.74
N TRP A 108 -23.57 14.83 7.07
CA TRP A 108 -22.46 14.47 7.94
C TRP A 108 -22.21 12.97 8.00
N ALA A 109 -23.25 12.14 7.95
CA ALA A 109 -23.10 10.69 7.93
C ALA A 109 -22.58 10.20 6.57
N VAL A 110 -23.09 10.75 5.45
CA VAL A 110 -22.58 10.42 4.11
C VAL A 110 -21.10 10.82 3.98
N LEU A 111 -20.76 12.05 4.40
CA LEU A 111 -19.37 12.51 4.43
C LEU A 111 -18.50 11.64 5.37
N THR A 112 -19.07 11.14 6.46
CA THR A 112 -18.38 10.21 7.36
C THR A 112 -18.02 8.93 6.64
N VAL A 113 -18.96 8.31 5.93
CA VAL A 113 -18.65 7.09 5.16
C VAL A 113 -17.54 7.34 4.15
N VAL A 114 -17.65 8.41 3.36
CA VAL A 114 -16.66 8.72 2.32
C VAL A 114 -15.25 8.95 2.90
N VAL A 115 -15.14 9.59 4.07
CA VAL A 115 -13.84 9.97 4.64
C VAL A 115 -13.24 8.89 5.55
N VAL A 116 -14.09 8.11 6.23
CA VAL A 116 -13.69 7.10 7.24
C VAL A 116 -13.48 5.73 6.62
N PHE A 117 -14.23 5.38 5.57
CA PHE A 117 -14.11 4.05 4.98
C PHE A 117 -12.74 3.88 4.33
N GLU A 118 -12.00 2.89 4.81
CA GLU A 118 -10.62 2.60 4.44
C GLU A 118 -10.49 1.17 3.93
N TYR A 119 -9.37 0.89 3.26
CA TYR A 119 -9.14 -0.44 2.68
C TYR A 119 -9.09 -1.53 3.74
N THR A 120 -8.47 -1.26 4.89
CA THR A 120 -8.33 -2.19 6.01
C THR A 120 -9.32 -1.91 7.13
N VAL A 121 -9.67 -2.94 7.91
CA VAL A 121 -10.51 -2.80 9.11
C VAL A 121 -9.83 -1.87 10.12
N GLY A 122 -8.53 -2.03 10.37
CA GLY A 122 -7.76 -1.14 11.24
C GLY A 122 -7.80 0.33 10.80
N GLY A 123 -7.77 0.59 9.48
CA GLY A 123 -7.96 1.92 8.92
C GLY A 123 -9.33 2.53 9.24
N CYS A 124 -10.39 1.72 9.08
CA CYS A 124 -11.77 2.13 9.38
C CYS A 124 -11.94 2.43 10.88
N VAL A 125 -11.41 1.56 11.75
CA VAL A 125 -11.44 1.76 13.21
C VAL A 125 -10.65 3.00 13.61
N TYR A 126 -9.43 3.15 13.12
CA TYR A 126 -8.56 4.30 13.37
C TYR A 126 -9.24 5.62 12.99
N LYS A 127 -9.74 5.74 11.75
CA LYS A 127 -10.40 6.97 11.30
C LYS A 127 -11.76 7.16 11.98
N GLY A 128 -12.53 6.11 12.16
CA GLY A 128 -13.86 6.16 12.73
C GLY A 128 -13.85 6.63 14.18
N LEU A 129 -13.03 6.00 15.02
CA LEU A 129 -12.86 6.39 16.42
C LEU A 129 -12.27 7.79 16.54
N ASN A 130 -11.22 8.11 15.77
CA ASN A 130 -10.64 9.45 15.80
C ASN A 130 -11.64 10.52 15.35
N ARG A 131 -12.51 10.24 14.37
CA ARG A 131 -13.56 11.17 13.95
C ARG A 131 -14.57 11.38 15.07
N ALA A 132 -15.11 10.30 15.64
CA ALA A 132 -16.12 10.38 16.69
C ALA A 132 -15.60 11.12 17.93
N ILE A 133 -14.39 10.77 18.40
CA ILE A 133 -13.75 11.41 19.57
C ILE A 133 -13.42 12.87 19.27
N ALA A 134 -12.86 13.19 18.10
CA ALA A 134 -12.52 14.56 17.73
C ALA A 134 -13.76 15.46 17.59
N THR A 135 -14.84 14.94 17.02
CA THR A 135 -16.10 15.69 16.91
C THR A 135 -16.73 15.90 18.29
N ALA A 136 -16.78 14.86 19.13
CA ALA A 136 -17.33 14.98 20.48
C ALA A 136 -16.51 15.96 21.34
N SER A 137 -15.17 15.86 21.32
CA SER A 137 -14.31 16.78 22.06
C SER A 137 -14.40 18.21 21.54
N ALA A 138 -14.45 18.41 20.22
CA ALA A 138 -14.67 19.72 19.62
C ALA A 138 -16.01 20.33 20.02
N ALA A 139 -17.08 19.52 20.06
CA ALA A 139 -18.39 19.97 20.50
C ALA A 139 -18.38 20.39 21.98
N VAL A 140 -17.79 19.58 22.87
CA VAL A 140 -17.68 19.91 24.30
C VAL A 140 -16.88 21.20 24.51
N VAL A 141 -15.74 21.34 23.85
CA VAL A 141 -14.91 22.56 23.94
C VAL A 141 -15.66 23.78 23.38
N ALA A 142 -16.37 23.64 22.27
CA ALA A 142 -17.17 24.72 21.70
C ALA A 142 -18.30 25.16 22.63
N LEU A 143 -18.99 24.23 23.29
CA LEU A 143 -20.01 24.54 24.30
C LEU A 143 -19.41 25.26 25.51
N GLY A 144 -18.23 24.82 25.97
CA GLY A 144 -17.50 25.48 27.06
C GLY A 144 -17.12 26.91 26.73
N VAL A 145 -16.56 27.14 25.53
CA VAL A 145 -16.22 28.50 25.06
C VAL A 145 -17.46 29.36 24.89
N HIS A 146 -18.55 28.81 24.33
CA HIS A 146 -19.82 29.53 24.22
C HIS A 146 -20.36 29.95 25.60
N TRP A 147 -20.31 29.05 26.58
CA TRP A 147 -20.72 29.35 27.95
C TRP A 147 -19.88 30.48 28.57
N ILE A 148 -18.55 30.43 28.44
CA ILE A 148 -17.64 31.50 28.91
C ILE A 148 -17.95 32.82 28.22
N ALA A 149 -18.12 32.82 26.89
CA ALA A 149 -18.42 34.01 26.11
C ALA A 149 -19.75 34.65 26.52
N SER A 150 -20.80 33.84 26.72
CA SER A 150 -22.12 34.31 27.15
C SER A 150 -22.13 34.95 28.55
N LYS A 151 -21.17 34.58 29.42
CA LYS A 151 -21.01 35.18 30.76
C LYS A 151 -20.15 36.45 30.77
N SER A 152 -19.50 36.78 29.66
CA SER A 152 -18.52 37.88 29.58
C SER A 152 -19.11 39.21 29.06
N GLY A 153 -20.40 39.23 28.73
CA GLY A 153 -21.13 40.41 28.23
C GLY A 153 -20.95 40.66 26.74
N ASP A 154 -21.92 41.36 26.15
CA ASP A 154 -22.11 41.50 24.68
C ASP A 154 -20.90 42.09 23.95
N LYS A 155 -20.11 42.95 24.61
CA LYS A 155 -18.91 43.56 24.02
C LYS A 155 -17.76 42.57 23.87
N PHE A 156 -17.56 41.66 24.82
CA PHE A 156 -16.42 40.74 24.85
C PHE A 156 -16.74 39.38 24.23
N GLU A 157 -18.02 39.00 24.17
CA GLU A 157 -18.50 37.76 23.58
C GLU A 157 -17.91 37.45 22.17
N PRO A 158 -17.96 38.37 21.18
CA PRO A 158 -17.40 38.10 19.85
C PRO A 158 -15.86 37.99 19.86
N PHE A 159 -15.16 38.72 20.74
CA PHE A 159 -13.71 38.63 20.87
C PHE A 159 -13.28 37.29 21.48
N ILE A 160 -13.99 36.81 22.49
CA ILE A 160 -13.70 35.51 23.12
C ILE A 160 -13.96 34.38 22.12
N ARG A 161 -15.10 34.39 21.40
CA ARG A 161 -15.39 33.37 20.39
C ARG A 161 -14.36 33.41 19.26
N SER A 162 -14.06 34.57 18.68
CA SER A 162 -13.08 34.68 17.59
C SER A 162 -11.65 34.32 18.03
N GLY A 163 -11.21 34.84 19.18
CA GLY A 163 -9.89 34.56 19.75
C GLY A 163 -9.69 33.09 20.09
N SER A 164 -10.74 32.40 20.56
CA SER A 164 -10.66 30.96 20.83
C SER A 164 -10.43 30.12 19.57
N VAL A 165 -11.02 30.50 18.42
CA VAL A 165 -10.80 29.81 17.13
C VAL A 165 -9.34 29.95 16.72
N PHE A 166 -8.79 31.16 16.80
CA PHE A 166 -7.38 31.38 16.51
C PHE A 166 -6.47 30.55 17.42
N LEU A 167 -6.65 30.64 18.74
CA LEU A 167 -5.80 29.95 19.71
C LEU A 167 -5.88 28.42 19.60
N LEU A 168 -7.10 27.86 19.54
CA LEU A 168 -7.28 26.41 19.45
C LEU A 168 -6.84 25.86 18.10
N ALA A 169 -7.09 26.57 16.99
CA ALA A 169 -6.60 26.15 15.68
C ALA A 169 -5.06 26.20 15.62
N ALA A 170 -4.44 27.24 16.16
CA ALA A 170 -2.98 27.36 16.24
C ALA A 170 -2.37 26.25 17.11
N ALA A 171 -2.89 26.04 18.33
CA ALA A 171 -2.41 25.01 19.25
C ALA A 171 -2.60 23.59 18.67
N ALA A 172 -3.78 23.29 18.13
CA ALA A 172 -4.06 22.01 17.50
C ALA A 172 -3.16 21.78 16.28
N THR A 173 -2.96 22.79 15.43
CA THR A 173 -2.04 22.69 14.27
C THR A 173 -0.60 22.47 14.73
N PHE A 174 -0.15 23.19 15.76
CA PHE A 174 1.19 23.03 16.31
C PHE A 174 1.41 21.62 16.88
N SER A 175 0.40 21.02 17.51
CA SER A 175 0.48 19.65 18.03
C SER A 175 0.83 18.62 16.96
N ARG A 176 0.52 18.89 15.68
CA ARG A 176 0.83 17.98 14.55
C ARG A 176 2.32 17.91 14.22
N PHE A 177 3.14 18.84 14.72
CA PHE A 177 4.59 18.75 14.60
C PHE A 177 5.20 17.78 15.61
N ILE A 178 4.46 17.39 16.65
CA ILE A 178 4.88 16.38 17.61
C ILE A 178 4.77 15.00 16.95
N PRO A 179 5.88 14.24 16.76
CA PRO A 179 5.85 12.99 16.00
C PRO A 179 4.86 11.94 16.52
N THR A 180 4.67 11.87 17.84
CA THR A 180 3.71 10.95 18.48
C THR A 180 2.28 11.31 18.14
N VAL A 181 1.91 12.59 18.15
CA VAL A 181 0.59 13.08 17.74
C VAL A 181 0.38 12.89 16.24
N LYS A 182 1.39 13.23 15.43
CA LYS A 182 1.34 13.05 13.96
C LYS A 182 1.11 11.60 13.57
N ALA A 183 1.80 10.66 14.22
CA ALA A 183 1.65 9.24 13.91
C ALA A 183 0.30 8.67 14.35
N ARG A 184 -0.34 9.24 15.38
CA ARG A 184 -1.50 8.62 16.07
C ARG A 184 -2.83 9.34 15.92
N PHE A 185 -2.80 10.65 15.71
CA PHE A 185 -3.99 11.49 15.83
C PHE A 185 -4.06 12.58 14.75
N ASP A 186 -3.19 12.59 13.75
CA ASP A 186 -3.16 13.64 12.72
C ASP A 186 -4.52 13.85 12.02
N TYR A 187 -5.22 12.75 11.73
CA TYR A 187 -6.59 12.80 11.22
C TYR A 187 -7.57 13.41 12.25
N GLY A 188 -7.52 12.93 13.49
CA GLY A 188 -8.37 13.42 14.59
C GLY A 188 -8.17 14.91 14.87
N VAL A 189 -6.92 15.39 14.88
CA VAL A 189 -6.58 16.82 15.04
C VAL A 189 -7.17 17.65 13.91
N THR A 190 -7.09 17.16 12.66
CA THR A 190 -7.72 17.85 11.50
C THR A 190 -9.24 17.94 11.68
N ILE A 191 -9.89 16.85 12.06
CA ILE A 191 -11.34 16.82 12.30
C ILE A 191 -11.73 17.70 13.48
N PHE A 192 -10.93 17.75 14.54
CA PHE A 192 -11.13 18.62 15.68
C PHE A 192 -11.12 20.08 15.27
N ILE A 193 -10.08 20.52 14.54
CA ILE A 193 -9.96 21.90 14.04
C ILE A 193 -11.17 22.26 13.16
N LEU A 194 -11.50 21.39 12.19
CA LEU A 194 -12.62 21.60 11.29
C LEU A 194 -13.96 21.70 12.05
N THR A 195 -14.22 20.75 12.96
CA THR A 195 -15.47 20.69 13.71
C THR A 195 -15.59 21.89 14.65
N TYR A 196 -14.54 22.19 15.42
CA TYR A 196 -14.52 23.31 16.34
C TYR A 196 -14.75 24.63 15.60
N SER A 197 -14.01 24.87 14.51
CA SER A 197 -14.15 26.10 13.72
C SER A 197 -15.56 26.24 13.15
N LEU A 198 -16.13 25.15 12.63
CA LEU A 198 -17.46 25.18 12.04
C LEU A 198 -18.55 25.39 13.10
N VAL A 199 -18.43 24.78 14.29
CA VAL A 199 -19.36 25.00 15.41
C VAL A 199 -19.22 26.42 15.97
N ALA A 200 -17.99 26.91 16.18
CA ALA A 200 -17.74 28.25 16.70
C ALA A 200 -18.27 29.37 15.77
N VAL A 201 -18.11 29.20 14.44
CA VAL A 201 -18.64 30.14 13.43
C VAL A 201 -20.15 29.99 13.26
N SER A 202 -20.68 28.76 13.20
CA SER A 202 -22.13 28.52 13.01
C SER A 202 -22.95 28.89 14.26
N GLY A 203 -22.35 28.79 15.45
CA GLY A 203 -22.97 29.17 16.72
C GLY A 203 -23.31 30.64 16.86
N TYR A 204 -22.76 31.50 16.00
CA TYR A 204 -23.17 32.90 15.93
C TYR A 204 -24.58 33.09 15.34
N ARG A 205 -25.11 32.10 14.60
CA ARG A 205 -26.34 32.24 13.82
C ARG A 205 -27.53 31.39 14.28
N VAL A 206 -27.36 30.52 15.27
CA VAL A 206 -28.39 29.52 15.64
C VAL A 206 -28.53 29.46 17.16
N ASP A 207 -29.73 29.76 17.66
CA ASP A 207 -30.06 29.82 19.10
C ASP A 207 -29.97 28.45 19.81
N ALA A 208 -29.94 27.34 19.06
CA ALA A 208 -29.87 25.97 19.58
C ALA A 208 -28.56 25.25 19.21
N LEU A 209 -27.44 25.77 19.70
CA LEU A 209 -26.10 25.18 19.51
C LEU A 209 -25.99 23.72 20.01
N VAL A 210 -26.67 23.40 21.13
CA VAL A 210 -26.64 22.08 21.76
C VAL A 210 -27.30 21.02 20.88
N SER A 211 -28.50 21.29 20.35
CA SER A 211 -29.20 20.34 19.49
C SER A 211 -28.47 20.13 18.16
N MET A 212 -27.84 21.17 17.62
CA MET A 212 -26.99 21.05 16.43
C MET A 212 -25.77 20.15 16.69
N ALA A 213 -25.10 20.32 17.84
CA ALA A 213 -23.93 19.52 18.21
C ALA A 213 -24.32 18.06 18.45
N GLU A 214 -25.42 17.82 19.16
CA GLU A 214 -25.97 16.48 19.44
C GLU A 214 -26.29 15.73 18.14
N GLN A 215 -27.06 16.35 17.24
CA GLN A 215 -27.40 15.74 15.94
C GLN A 215 -26.15 15.37 15.12
N ARG A 216 -25.10 16.20 15.14
CA ARG A 216 -23.84 15.91 14.44
C ARG A 216 -23.08 14.74 15.05
N VAL A 217 -22.99 14.68 16.38
CA VAL A 217 -22.33 13.56 17.07
C VAL A 217 -23.09 12.26 16.82
N CYS A 218 -24.42 12.26 16.91
CA CYS A 218 -25.25 11.09 16.64
C CYS A 218 -25.11 10.60 15.18
N THR A 219 -25.23 11.49 14.19
CA THR A 219 -25.09 11.12 12.77
C THR A 219 -23.71 10.58 12.41
N ILE A 220 -22.65 11.22 12.91
CA ILE A 220 -21.28 10.76 12.69
C ILE A 220 -21.10 9.39 13.35
N SER A 221 -21.62 9.18 14.56
CA SER A 221 -21.55 7.88 15.25
C SER A 221 -22.27 6.77 14.49
N ILE A 222 -23.44 7.05 13.91
CA ILE A 222 -24.17 6.11 13.04
C ILE A 222 -23.36 5.78 11.79
N GLY A 223 -22.82 6.80 11.11
CA GLY A 223 -21.97 6.62 9.93
C GLY A 223 -20.73 5.76 10.24
N VAL A 224 -20.03 6.05 11.33
CA VAL A 224 -18.89 5.24 11.81
C VAL A 224 -19.33 3.80 12.07
N SER A 225 -20.44 3.59 12.78
CA SER A 225 -20.94 2.25 13.10
C SER A 225 -21.23 1.42 11.85
N ILE A 226 -21.85 2.01 10.83
CA ILE A 226 -22.12 1.35 9.55
C ILE A 226 -20.80 1.03 8.83
N CYS A 227 -19.83 1.95 8.80
CA CYS A 227 -18.52 1.68 8.21
C CYS A 227 -17.81 0.50 8.89
N LEU A 228 -17.82 0.45 10.22
CA LEU A 228 -17.19 -0.63 10.98
C LEU A 228 -17.91 -1.96 10.74
N ALA A 229 -19.24 -1.98 10.77
CA ALA A 229 -20.01 -3.18 10.50
C ALA A 229 -19.72 -3.74 9.09
N VAL A 230 -19.79 -2.90 8.06
CA VAL A 230 -19.55 -3.33 6.68
C VAL A 230 -18.10 -3.78 6.47
N SER A 231 -17.11 -3.05 7.00
CA SER A 231 -15.70 -3.38 6.82
C SER A 231 -15.29 -4.67 7.56
N ALA A 232 -15.83 -4.90 8.76
CA ALA A 232 -15.51 -6.07 9.58
C ALA A 232 -16.29 -7.34 9.20
N LEU A 233 -17.57 -7.22 8.79
CA LEU A 233 -18.43 -8.38 8.53
C LEU A 233 -18.35 -8.90 7.09
N ILE A 234 -18.04 -8.03 6.12
CA ILE A 234 -18.02 -8.41 4.69
C ILE A 234 -16.57 -8.55 4.24
N CYS A 235 -16.10 -9.78 4.03
CA CYS A 235 -14.76 -10.11 3.52
C CYS A 235 -13.63 -9.25 4.15
N PRO A 236 -13.42 -9.31 5.47
CA PRO A 236 -12.54 -8.37 6.17
C PRO A 236 -11.11 -8.41 5.61
N VAL A 237 -10.51 -7.22 5.48
CA VAL A 237 -9.11 -7.06 5.10
C VAL A 237 -8.36 -6.48 6.29
N TRP A 238 -7.43 -7.25 6.84
CA TRP A 238 -6.71 -6.92 8.07
C TRP A 238 -5.33 -6.32 7.76
N ALA A 239 -5.01 -5.18 8.35
CA ALA A 239 -3.73 -4.51 8.21
C ALA A 239 -2.58 -5.34 8.82
N SER A 240 -2.84 -6.05 9.91
CA SER A 240 -1.92 -7.03 10.51
C SER A 240 -1.48 -8.10 9.51
N GLN A 241 -2.43 -8.71 8.80
CA GLN A 241 -2.19 -9.78 7.83
C GLN A 241 -1.47 -9.23 6.59
N GLU A 242 -1.85 -8.05 6.12
CA GLU A 242 -1.16 -7.40 5.00
C GLU A 242 0.29 -7.03 5.37
N LEU A 243 0.54 -6.54 6.59
CA LEU A 243 1.90 -6.29 7.09
C LEU A 243 2.72 -7.59 7.15
N HIS A 244 2.12 -8.63 7.73
CA HIS A 244 2.74 -9.93 7.90
C HIS A 244 3.12 -10.57 6.55
N LEU A 245 2.19 -10.58 5.59
CA LEU A 245 2.43 -11.07 4.23
C LEU A 245 3.42 -10.20 3.46
N ALA A 246 3.42 -8.88 3.68
CA ALA A 246 4.39 -7.98 3.06
C ALA A 246 5.81 -8.27 3.56
N THR A 247 6.00 -8.53 4.85
CA THR A 247 7.30 -8.90 5.41
C THR A 247 7.85 -10.17 4.77
N ALA A 248 7.06 -11.25 4.72
CA ALA A 248 7.46 -12.49 4.05
C ALA A 248 7.79 -12.27 2.56
N ARG A 249 6.93 -11.54 1.84
CA ARG A 249 7.15 -11.25 0.41
C ARG A 249 8.42 -10.43 0.16
N ASN A 250 8.74 -9.50 1.06
CA ASN A 250 9.96 -8.70 0.97
C ASN A 250 11.21 -9.55 1.17
N MET A 251 11.19 -10.53 2.09
CA MET A 251 12.26 -11.52 2.24
C MET A 251 12.47 -12.34 0.95
N GLU A 252 11.39 -12.83 0.34
CA GLU A 252 11.47 -13.58 -0.93
C GLU A 252 12.03 -12.75 -2.09
N LYS A 253 11.60 -11.49 -2.21
CA LYS A 253 12.09 -10.60 -3.26
C LYS A 253 13.54 -10.22 -3.05
N LEU A 254 13.98 -10.07 -1.80
CA LEU A 254 15.39 -9.86 -1.47
C LEU A 254 16.21 -11.11 -1.80
N ALA A 255 15.72 -12.31 -1.45
CA ALA A 255 16.36 -13.58 -1.79
C ALA A 255 16.57 -13.74 -3.30
N GLY A 256 15.51 -13.51 -4.09
CA GLY A 256 15.58 -13.58 -5.55
C GLY A 256 16.49 -12.51 -6.16
N ALA A 257 16.59 -11.33 -5.54
CA ALA A 257 17.48 -10.28 -6.02
C ALA A 257 18.96 -10.62 -5.78
N ILE A 258 19.31 -11.26 -4.67
CA ILE A 258 20.69 -11.70 -4.36
C ILE A 258 21.17 -12.74 -5.37
N GLU A 259 20.38 -13.79 -5.61
CA GLU A 259 20.72 -14.82 -6.60
C GLU A 259 20.84 -14.23 -8.01
N ALA A 260 19.84 -13.46 -8.44
CA ALA A 260 19.82 -12.87 -9.77
C ALA A 260 20.98 -11.89 -9.99
N CYS A 261 21.43 -11.17 -8.96
CA CYS A 261 22.55 -10.25 -9.06
C CYS A 261 23.87 -10.99 -9.34
N VAL A 262 24.13 -12.08 -8.62
CA VAL A 262 25.35 -12.89 -8.82
C VAL A 262 25.30 -13.65 -10.15
N GLU A 263 24.13 -14.18 -10.52
CA GLU A 263 23.92 -14.83 -11.82
C GLU A 263 24.17 -13.84 -12.98
N ASP A 264 23.58 -12.64 -12.93
CA ASP A 264 23.76 -11.60 -13.95
C ASP A 264 25.25 -11.17 -14.07
N TYR A 265 26.00 -11.13 -12.96
CA TYR A 265 27.44 -10.82 -12.97
C TYR A 265 28.28 -11.83 -13.76
N TYR A 266 28.05 -13.12 -13.52
CA TYR A 266 28.81 -14.19 -14.18
C TYR A 266 28.27 -14.55 -15.56
N LEU A 267 27.01 -14.23 -15.88
CA LEU A 267 26.51 -14.32 -17.25
C LEU A 267 27.04 -13.19 -18.14
N ALA A 268 27.12 -11.96 -17.63
CA ALA A 268 27.78 -10.86 -18.33
C ALA A 268 29.25 -11.20 -18.64
N ALA A 269 29.92 -11.87 -17.69
CA ALA A 269 31.28 -12.37 -17.86
C ALA A 269 31.46 -13.36 -19.03
N ALA A 270 30.51 -14.28 -19.19
CA ALA A 270 30.60 -15.40 -20.12
C ALA A 270 30.17 -15.02 -21.55
N ALA A 271 29.26 -14.06 -21.68
CA ALA A 271 28.81 -13.57 -22.98
C ALA A 271 29.93 -12.83 -23.75
N ASP A 272 30.91 -12.28 -23.05
CA ASP A 272 32.11 -11.66 -23.63
C ASP A 272 33.19 -12.70 -24.02
N GLU A 273 33.00 -14.01 -23.74
CA GLU A 273 33.91 -15.10 -24.15
C GLU A 273 33.57 -15.69 -25.54
N GLU A 274 32.37 -15.42 -26.10
CA GLU A 274 31.93 -15.91 -27.42
C GLU A 274 31.97 -14.78 -28.47
N ASP A 275 32.89 -14.85 -29.44
CA ASP A 275 33.11 -13.87 -30.53
C ASP A 275 31.94 -13.70 -31.55
N GLU A 276 30.72 -14.16 -31.24
CA GLU A 276 29.58 -14.09 -32.17
C GLU A 276 28.56 -13.01 -31.78
N PRO A 277 28.40 -11.94 -32.60
CA PRO A 277 27.42 -10.89 -32.34
C PRO A 277 26.03 -11.39 -32.74
N THR A 278 25.39 -12.18 -31.87
CA THR A 278 23.97 -12.50 -32.01
C THR A 278 23.12 -11.32 -31.49
N ASN A 279 22.86 -10.40 -32.41
CA ASN A 279 21.70 -9.52 -32.54
C ASN A 279 21.06 -8.95 -31.24
N ASN A 280 21.40 -7.69 -30.94
CA ASN A 280 20.54 -6.66 -30.33
C ASN A 280 19.42 -7.14 -29.40
N SER A 281 19.77 -7.48 -28.17
CA SER A 281 19.02 -6.98 -27.04
C SER A 281 20.02 -6.44 -26.03
N LYS A 282 19.94 -5.15 -25.70
CA LYS A 282 20.47 -4.67 -24.42
C LYS A 282 19.80 -5.55 -23.37
N LYS A 283 20.49 -6.58 -22.85
CA LYS A 283 19.97 -7.47 -21.81
C LYS A 283 19.74 -6.59 -20.59
N GLN A 284 18.51 -6.10 -20.48
CA GLN A 284 18.03 -5.38 -19.32
C GLN A 284 18.29 -6.29 -18.11
N PRO A 285 18.83 -5.78 -16.99
CA PRO A 285 19.03 -6.57 -15.78
C PRO A 285 17.73 -7.30 -15.48
N SER A 286 17.84 -8.57 -15.09
CA SER A 286 16.66 -9.41 -14.91
C SER A 286 15.67 -8.69 -13.98
N SER A 287 14.37 -8.70 -14.30
CA SER A 287 13.34 -8.04 -13.45
C SER A 287 13.37 -8.54 -11.99
N LYS A 288 13.98 -9.71 -11.77
CA LYS A 288 14.25 -10.31 -10.47
C LYS A 288 15.39 -9.62 -9.71
N ALA A 289 16.49 -9.23 -10.37
CA ALA A 289 17.60 -8.49 -9.75
C ALA A 289 17.15 -7.14 -9.17
N GLU A 290 16.13 -6.50 -9.75
CA GLU A 290 15.56 -5.26 -9.20
C GLU A 290 14.58 -5.47 -8.02
N GLY A 291 14.39 -6.72 -7.58
CA GLY A 291 13.48 -7.09 -6.50
C GLY A 291 13.76 -6.35 -5.18
N TYR A 292 15.02 -6.03 -4.88
CA TYR A 292 15.41 -5.30 -3.67
C TYR A 292 14.80 -3.88 -3.60
N LYS A 293 14.50 -3.24 -4.74
CA LYS A 293 13.90 -1.89 -4.78
C LYS A 293 12.54 -1.85 -4.07
N CYS A 294 11.79 -2.95 -4.08
CA CYS A 294 10.52 -3.01 -3.36
C CYS A 294 10.71 -2.93 -1.84
N VAL A 295 11.82 -3.49 -1.33
CA VAL A 295 12.19 -3.50 0.08
C VAL A 295 12.65 -2.11 0.50
N LEU A 296 13.43 -1.43 -0.35
CA LEU A 296 13.84 -0.05 -0.10
C LEU A 296 12.64 0.91 -0.02
N ASN A 297 11.62 0.70 -0.85
CA ASN A 297 10.42 1.53 -0.91
C ASN A 297 9.31 1.11 0.07
N SER A 298 9.50 0.07 0.89
CA SER A 298 8.43 -0.47 1.75
C SER A 298 8.20 0.32 3.05
N LYS A 299 9.08 1.26 3.42
CA LYS A 299 9.05 1.92 4.74
C LYS A 299 7.71 2.57 5.07
N ALA A 300 7.18 3.36 4.15
CA ALA A 300 5.94 4.09 4.39
C ALA A 300 4.73 3.15 4.53
N SER A 301 4.68 2.07 3.73
CA SER A 301 3.60 1.08 3.82
C SER A 301 3.71 0.23 5.09
N GLU A 302 4.92 -0.18 5.49
CA GLU A 302 5.15 -0.90 6.76
C GLU A 302 4.77 -0.05 7.98
N ASP A 303 5.20 1.21 8.00
CA ASP A 303 4.89 2.14 9.10
C ASP A 303 3.38 2.36 9.22
N SER A 304 2.69 2.62 8.11
CA SER A 304 1.24 2.80 8.09
C SER A 304 0.49 1.55 8.52
N LEU A 305 0.79 0.38 7.93
CA LEU A 305 0.15 -0.89 8.29
C LEU A 305 0.38 -1.26 9.76
N SER A 306 1.59 -1.06 10.29
CA SER A 306 1.91 -1.33 11.71
C SER A 306 1.15 -0.43 12.68
N ASN A 307 0.79 0.79 12.26
CA ASN A 307 -0.01 1.69 13.06
C ASN A 307 -1.49 1.29 13.01
N LEU A 308 -2.00 0.95 11.82
CA LEU A 308 -3.39 0.53 11.61
C LEU A 308 -3.70 -0.81 12.29
N ALA A 309 -2.78 -1.77 12.25
CA ALA A 309 -2.94 -3.10 12.86
C ALA A 309 -3.18 -3.06 14.38
N ARG A 310 -2.74 -1.98 15.06
CA ARG A 310 -2.96 -1.81 16.51
C ARG A 310 -4.41 -1.46 16.86
N TRP A 311 -5.18 -0.98 15.90
CA TRP A 311 -6.60 -0.63 16.08
C TRP A 311 -7.52 -1.81 15.80
N GLU A 312 -6.97 -2.94 15.33
CA GLU A 312 -7.78 -4.10 14.98
C GLU A 312 -8.15 -4.91 16.22
N PRO A 313 -9.39 -5.44 16.29
CA PRO A 313 -9.71 -6.47 17.27
C PRO A 313 -8.83 -7.71 17.06
N PRO A 314 -8.62 -8.55 18.09
CA PRO A 314 -7.91 -9.81 17.95
C PRO A 314 -8.56 -10.70 16.88
N HIS A 315 -7.74 -11.30 16.02
CA HIS A 315 -8.20 -12.16 14.93
C HIS A 315 -7.10 -13.12 14.46
N GLY A 316 -7.48 -14.34 14.08
CA GLY A 316 -6.54 -15.36 13.61
C GLY A 316 -5.38 -15.58 14.59
N GLY A 317 -4.14 -15.52 14.09
CA GLY A 317 -2.91 -15.58 14.91
C GLY A 317 -2.51 -14.25 15.58
N PHE A 318 -3.24 -13.17 15.34
CA PHE A 318 -2.93 -11.86 15.91
C PHE A 318 -3.77 -11.61 17.17
N GLY A 319 -3.15 -11.92 18.31
CA GLY A 319 -3.73 -11.69 19.63
C GLY A 319 -3.69 -10.22 20.09
N PHE A 320 -4.24 -9.99 21.28
CA PHE A 320 -4.12 -8.71 21.96
C PHE A 320 -2.65 -8.39 22.27
N ARG A 321 -2.24 -7.12 22.12
CA ARG A 321 -0.84 -6.65 22.32
C ARG A 321 0.21 -7.33 21.42
N HIS A 322 -0.17 -7.79 20.23
CA HIS A 322 0.77 -8.31 19.25
C HIS A 322 1.91 -7.30 18.94
N PRO A 323 3.18 -7.74 18.79
CA PRO A 323 4.35 -6.86 18.71
C PRO A 323 4.56 -6.26 17.31
N TYR A 324 3.57 -5.53 16.78
CA TYR A 324 3.62 -4.90 15.45
C TYR A 324 4.84 -3.99 15.20
N GLY A 325 5.48 -3.48 16.27
CA GLY A 325 6.72 -2.73 16.16
C GLY A 325 7.89 -3.55 15.63
N GLN A 326 7.94 -4.85 15.90
CA GLN A 326 9.04 -5.72 15.51
C GLN A 326 9.06 -6.00 14.00
N TYR A 327 7.91 -6.02 13.33
CA TYR A 327 7.84 -6.08 11.87
C TYR A 327 8.60 -4.93 11.20
N LYS A 328 8.62 -3.74 11.83
CA LYS A 328 9.39 -2.60 11.33
C LYS A 328 10.89 -2.76 11.54
N ASN A 329 11.30 -3.45 12.61
CA ASN A 329 12.70 -3.77 12.87
C ASN A 329 13.20 -4.79 11.85
N VAL A 330 12.40 -5.83 11.56
CA VAL A 330 12.67 -6.78 10.46
C VAL A 330 12.74 -6.04 9.11
N GLY A 331 11.78 -5.16 8.83
CA GLY A 331 11.80 -4.31 7.63
C GLY A 331 13.04 -3.41 7.53
N ALA A 332 13.50 -2.85 8.65
CA ALA A 332 14.74 -2.07 8.71
C ALA A 332 15.97 -2.94 8.41
N ALA A 333 16.09 -4.11 9.03
CA ALA A 333 17.17 -5.06 8.77
C ALA A 333 17.21 -5.49 7.29
N MET A 334 16.05 -5.82 6.71
CA MET A 334 15.93 -6.16 5.29
C MET A 334 16.38 -4.99 4.39
N ARG A 335 16.04 -3.74 4.73
CA ARG A 335 16.52 -2.56 4.00
C ARG A 335 18.03 -2.39 4.12
N HIS A 336 18.62 -2.63 5.29
CA HIS A 336 20.08 -2.61 5.45
C HIS A 336 20.76 -3.63 4.53
N CYS A 337 20.23 -4.85 4.44
CA CYS A 337 20.69 -5.83 3.47
C CYS A 337 20.46 -5.37 2.01
N ALA A 338 19.31 -4.79 1.71
CA ALA A 338 18.96 -4.32 0.36
C ALA A 338 19.90 -3.22 -0.15
N TYR A 339 20.41 -2.34 0.72
CA TYR A 339 21.43 -1.35 0.32
C TYR A 339 22.74 -2.02 -0.14
N CYS A 340 23.16 -3.11 0.51
CA CYS A 340 24.33 -3.89 0.06
C CYS A 340 24.07 -4.57 -1.29
N VAL A 341 22.85 -5.08 -1.51
CA VAL A 341 22.45 -5.67 -2.81
C VAL A 341 22.37 -4.60 -3.91
N GLU A 342 21.95 -3.39 -3.60
CA GLU A 342 21.97 -2.25 -4.52
C GLU A 342 23.41 -1.91 -4.94
N ALA A 343 24.34 -1.85 -3.98
CA ALA A 343 25.77 -1.65 -4.26
C ALA A 343 26.33 -2.78 -5.14
N LEU A 344 25.99 -4.04 -4.82
CA LEU A 344 26.38 -5.22 -5.61
C LEU A 344 25.86 -5.11 -7.05
N THR A 345 24.59 -4.74 -7.23
CA THR A 345 23.97 -4.54 -8.54
C THR A 345 24.66 -3.40 -9.31
N GLY A 346 25.10 -2.35 -8.62
CA GLY A 346 25.92 -1.27 -9.20
C GLY A 346 27.24 -1.80 -9.76
N CYS A 347 27.94 -2.68 -9.03
CA CYS A 347 29.15 -3.34 -9.50
C CYS A 347 28.89 -4.20 -10.75
N VAL A 348 27.78 -4.95 -10.78
CA VAL A 348 27.39 -5.77 -11.96
C VAL A 348 27.17 -4.90 -13.20
N ARG A 349 26.47 -3.78 -13.05
CA ARG A 349 26.23 -2.86 -14.16
C ARG A 349 27.52 -2.24 -14.69
N SER A 350 28.41 -1.83 -13.80
CA SER A 350 29.72 -1.28 -14.19
C SER A 350 30.60 -2.32 -14.88
N ALA A 351 30.51 -3.60 -14.48
CA ALA A 351 31.28 -4.67 -15.09
C ALA A 351 30.82 -5.01 -16.52
N GLY A 352 29.57 -4.73 -16.89
CA GLY A 352 29.08 -4.88 -18.26
C GLY A 352 29.43 -3.72 -19.20
N GLU A 353 29.89 -2.58 -18.68
CA GLU A 353 30.34 -1.42 -19.47
C GLU A 353 31.86 -1.44 -19.72
N VAL A 354 32.62 -2.16 -18.88
CA VAL A 354 34.07 -2.32 -18.98
C VAL A 354 34.37 -3.71 -19.53
N HIS A 355 34.96 -3.80 -20.73
CA HIS A 355 35.41 -5.08 -21.33
C HIS A 355 36.16 -5.91 -20.27
N PRO A 356 35.62 -7.05 -19.80
CA PRO A 356 36.24 -7.75 -18.69
C PRO A 356 37.44 -8.53 -19.21
N ALA A 357 38.64 -7.95 -19.05
CA ALA A 357 39.87 -8.70 -19.15
C ALA A 357 39.79 -9.92 -18.21
N LYS A 358 40.31 -11.07 -18.66
CA LYS A 358 40.28 -12.35 -17.92
C LYS A 358 40.89 -12.19 -16.52
N ALA A 359 40.05 -12.00 -15.50
CA ALA A 359 40.51 -11.98 -14.11
C ALA A 359 40.98 -13.38 -13.70
N PRO A 360 42.22 -13.53 -13.19
CA PRO A 360 42.67 -14.78 -12.58
C PRO A 360 41.75 -15.17 -11.41
N GLY A 361 41.39 -16.45 -11.30
CA GLY A 361 40.54 -16.93 -10.20
C GLY A 361 39.04 -16.66 -10.34
N ARG A 362 38.59 -16.01 -11.43
CA ARG A 362 37.16 -15.72 -11.67
C ARG A 362 36.28 -16.97 -11.65
N ARG A 363 36.72 -18.08 -12.24
CA ARG A 363 35.96 -19.36 -12.26
C ARG A 363 35.88 -19.99 -10.87
N GLN A 364 36.98 -19.99 -10.11
CA GLN A 364 37.00 -20.52 -8.74
C GLN A 364 36.04 -19.75 -7.83
N LEU A 365 36.05 -18.41 -7.94
CA LEU A 365 35.19 -17.55 -7.13
C LEU A 365 33.76 -17.47 -7.67
N ALA A 366 33.53 -17.78 -8.94
CA ALA A 366 32.18 -17.88 -9.50
C ALA A 366 31.33 -18.92 -8.80
N ASP A 367 31.89 -20.13 -8.63
CA ASP A 367 31.20 -21.20 -7.93
C ASP A 367 30.99 -20.83 -6.45
N ALA A 368 32.01 -20.27 -5.79
CA ALA A 368 31.90 -19.86 -4.39
C ALA A 368 30.86 -18.75 -4.16
N CYS A 369 30.89 -17.68 -4.97
CA CYS A 369 29.89 -16.60 -4.91
C CYS A 369 28.47 -17.11 -5.22
N THR A 370 28.32 -17.99 -6.21
CA THR A 370 27.01 -18.56 -6.55
C THR A 370 26.47 -19.43 -5.41
N ARG A 371 27.34 -20.23 -4.77
CA ARG A 371 26.99 -21.00 -3.57
C ARG A 371 26.55 -20.09 -2.43
N VAL A 372 27.34 -19.07 -2.08
CA VAL A 372 26.99 -18.13 -1.00
C VAL A 372 25.68 -17.40 -1.30
N ALA A 373 25.48 -16.90 -2.52
CA ALA A 373 24.22 -16.26 -2.93
C ALA A 373 23.01 -17.18 -2.76
N ALA A 374 23.11 -18.45 -3.17
CA ALA A 374 22.06 -19.44 -3.00
C ALA A 374 21.79 -19.75 -1.51
N ARG A 375 22.83 -19.82 -0.66
CA ARG A 375 22.66 -20.02 0.79
C ARG A 375 21.99 -18.83 1.47
N CYS A 376 22.41 -17.60 1.14
CA CYS A 376 21.78 -16.36 1.56
C CYS A 376 20.28 -16.33 1.19
N ALA A 377 19.97 -16.65 -0.07
CA ALA A 377 18.60 -16.69 -0.54
C ALA A 377 17.78 -17.79 0.13
N ARG A 378 18.38 -18.95 0.42
CA ARG A 378 17.73 -20.02 1.20
C ARG A 378 17.38 -19.54 2.61
N VAL A 379 18.29 -18.91 3.34
CA VAL A 379 18.01 -18.36 4.68
C VAL A 379 16.80 -17.43 4.65
N LEU A 380 16.77 -16.48 3.71
CA LEU A 380 15.66 -15.54 3.56
C LEU A 380 14.33 -16.23 3.18
N ARG A 381 14.38 -17.31 2.38
CA ARG A 381 13.19 -18.10 2.03
C ARG A 381 12.67 -18.92 3.21
N GLU A 382 13.55 -19.54 4.00
CA GLU A 382 13.18 -20.25 5.22
C GLU A 382 12.60 -19.30 6.27
N ALA A 383 13.20 -18.11 6.42
CA ALA A 383 12.67 -17.04 7.27
C ALA A 383 11.30 -16.56 6.77
N SER A 384 11.13 -16.38 5.45
CA SER A 384 9.83 -16.03 4.86
C SER A 384 8.77 -17.09 5.11
N GLY A 385 9.12 -18.38 4.93
CA GLY A 385 8.26 -19.52 5.23
C GLY A 385 7.83 -19.51 6.69
N SER A 386 8.79 -19.35 7.60
CA SER A 386 8.58 -19.26 9.05
C SER A 386 7.69 -18.08 9.45
N VAL A 387 7.87 -16.92 8.81
CA VAL A 387 6.94 -15.79 8.95
C VAL A 387 5.55 -16.22 8.50
N ARG A 388 5.37 -16.69 7.26
CA ARG A 388 4.06 -17.05 6.69
C ARG A 388 3.28 -18.05 7.53
N SER A 389 3.95 -19.04 8.12
CA SER A 389 3.34 -20.06 8.98
C SER A 389 3.19 -19.60 10.43
N MET A 390 3.78 -18.47 10.83
CA MET A 390 3.93 -18.06 12.23
C MET A 390 4.57 -19.15 13.10
N THR A 391 5.59 -19.81 12.56
CA THR A 391 6.35 -20.86 13.25
C THR A 391 7.83 -20.56 13.28
N THR A 392 8.53 -21.11 14.26
CA THR A 392 9.99 -21.26 14.23
C THR A 392 10.33 -22.64 13.67
N SER A 393 11.40 -22.73 12.88
CA SER A 393 11.80 -23.97 12.21
C SER A 393 13.30 -24.19 12.36
N ARG A 394 13.69 -25.41 12.72
CA ARG A 394 15.09 -25.86 12.72
C ARG A 394 15.75 -25.75 11.34
N ALA A 395 14.95 -25.75 10.27
CA ALA A 395 15.44 -25.56 8.91
C ALA A 395 16.10 -24.19 8.72
N LEU A 396 15.60 -23.15 9.40
CA LEU A 396 16.20 -21.82 9.37
C LEU A 396 17.58 -21.83 10.03
N ASP A 397 17.71 -22.42 11.22
CA ASP A 397 18.98 -22.53 11.94
C ASP A 397 20.03 -23.29 11.11
N MET A 398 19.62 -24.40 10.48
CA MET A 398 20.49 -25.17 9.59
C MET A 398 20.89 -24.35 8.35
N ALA A 399 19.97 -23.58 7.77
CA ALA A 399 20.28 -22.72 6.63
C ALA A 399 21.28 -21.61 6.98
N VAL A 400 21.19 -21.04 8.19
CA VAL A 400 22.15 -20.03 8.70
C VAL A 400 23.53 -20.66 8.89
N ALA A 401 23.61 -21.84 9.51
CA ALA A 401 24.87 -22.56 9.66
C ALA A 401 25.51 -22.89 8.29
N ASP A 402 24.71 -23.35 7.32
CA ASP A 402 25.17 -23.62 5.96
C ASP A 402 25.68 -22.37 5.24
N MET A 403 25.03 -21.22 5.44
CA MET A 403 25.45 -19.93 4.89
C MET A 403 26.81 -19.52 5.47
N ASN A 404 26.99 -19.62 6.78
CA ASN A 404 28.24 -19.25 7.45
C ASN A 404 29.41 -20.13 7.01
N ALA A 405 29.19 -21.44 6.89
CA ALA A 405 30.19 -22.36 6.36
C ALA A 405 30.59 -22.01 4.91
N ALA A 406 29.62 -21.66 4.05
CA ALA A 406 29.90 -21.26 2.67
C ALA A 406 30.68 -19.93 2.60
N VAL A 407 30.39 -18.98 3.50
CA VAL A 407 31.14 -17.72 3.61
C VAL A 407 32.58 -17.97 4.05
N GLU A 408 32.81 -18.84 5.03
CA GLU A 408 34.15 -19.21 5.48
C GLU A 408 34.99 -19.84 4.36
N GLU A 409 34.40 -20.77 3.60
CA GLU A 409 35.02 -21.39 2.43
C GLU A 409 35.39 -20.33 1.37
N MET A 410 34.44 -19.45 1.03
CA MET A 410 34.68 -18.36 0.07
C MET A 410 35.76 -17.38 0.53
N GLN A 411 35.85 -17.11 1.84
CA GLN A 411 36.93 -16.29 2.40
C GLN A 411 38.29 -16.99 2.32
N ALA A 412 38.34 -18.32 2.47
CA ALA A 412 39.57 -19.09 2.29
C ALA A 412 40.02 -19.05 0.83
N ASP A 413 39.09 -19.25 -0.11
CA ASP A 413 39.33 -19.12 -1.55
C ASP A 413 39.85 -17.71 -1.89
N LEU A 414 39.19 -16.66 -1.38
CA LEU A 414 39.56 -15.27 -1.62
C LEU A 414 40.99 -14.96 -1.15
N ARG A 415 41.46 -15.55 -0.04
CA ARG A 415 42.83 -15.37 0.46
C ARG A 415 43.88 -16.04 -0.42
N SER A 416 43.51 -17.03 -1.23
CA SER A 416 44.43 -17.73 -2.14
C SER A 416 44.66 -16.99 -3.47
N ILE A 417 43.76 -16.09 -3.85
CA ILE A 417 43.77 -15.38 -5.15
C ILE A 417 44.90 -14.33 -5.28
N PRO A 418 45.21 -13.49 -4.26
CA PRO A 418 46.29 -12.49 -4.35
C PRO A 418 47.65 -13.09 -4.73
N SER A 419 47.95 -14.28 -4.22
CA SER A 419 49.18 -15.02 -4.55
C SER A 419 49.22 -15.45 -6.01
N SER A 420 48.08 -15.87 -6.57
CA SER A 420 47.94 -16.26 -7.98
C SER A 420 47.93 -15.06 -8.93
N CYS A 421 47.29 -13.95 -8.55
CA CYS A 421 47.30 -12.70 -9.32
C CYS A 421 48.70 -12.07 -9.38
N LEU A 422 49.46 -12.07 -8.28
CA LEU A 422 50.84 -11.58 -8.25
C LEU A 422 51.77 -12.40 -9.15
N LEU A 423 51.59 -13.72 -9.20
CA LEU A 423 52.35 -14.60 -10.10
C LEU A 423 52.04 -14.33 -11.57
N LEU A 424 50.77 -14.15 -11.92
CA LEU A 424 50.34 -13.83 -13.29
C LEU A 424 50.76 -12.42 -13.73
N ALA A 425 50.66 -11.43 -12.85
CA ALA A 425 51.13 -10.07 -13.12
C ALA A 425 52.65 -10.01 -13.35
N GLY A 426 53.43 -10.85 -12.64
CA GLY A 426 54.87 -10.99 -12.86
C GLY A 426 55.22 -11.54 -14.26
N SER A 427 54.35 -12.38 -14.84
CA SER A 427 54.53 -12.92 -16.20
C SER A 427 54.05 -11.98 -17.32
N ALA A 428 53.18 -11.01 -17.01
CA ALA A 428 52.60 -10.06 -17.95
C ALA A 428 53.30 -8.68 -17.95
N ALA A 429 54.44 -8.57 -17.26
CA ALA A 429 55.14 -7.31 -16.97
C ALA A 429 55.54 -6.49 -18.20
N GLU A 430 55.53 -7.07 -19.40
CA GLU A 430 55.89 -6.39 -20.66
C GLU A 430 54.80 -5.45 -21.19
N ASN A 431 53.55 -5.54 -20.71
CA ASN A 431 52.43 -4.77 -21.25
C ASN A 431 51.61 -4.05 -20.16
N THR A 432 51.95 -2.79 -19.88
CA THR A 432 51.37 -1.98 -18.78
C THR A 432 49.85 -1.85 -18.83
N ALA A 433 49.26 -1.75 -20.02
CA ALA A 433 47.80 -1.68 -20.21
C ALA A 433 47.08 -3.00 -19.88
N ALA A 434 47.72 -4.14 -20.12
CA ALA A 434 47.17 -5.44 -19.77
C ALA A 434 47.23 -5.67 -18.26
N THR A 435 48.32 -5.24 -17.61
CA THR A 435 48.48 -5.30 -16.16
C THR A 435 47.46 -4.42 -15.43
N SER A 436 47.18 -3.21 -15.92
CA SER A 436 46.15 -2.34 -15.33
C SER A 436 44.75 -2.93 -15.45
N ALA A 437 44.38 -3.46 -16.62
CA ALA A 437 43.07 -4.09 -16.82
C ALA A 437 42.88 -5.34 -15.94
N LEU A 438 43.94 -6.12 -15.73
CA LEU A 438 43.92 -7.31 -14.88
C LEU A 438 43.76 -6.95 -13.39
N MET A 439 44.38 -5.85 -12.94
CA MET A 439 44.21 -5.31 -11.59
C MET A 439 42.81 -4.74 -11.36
N ASP A 440 42.24 -4.03 -12.33
CA ASP A 440 40.88 -3.50 -12.25
C ASP A 440 39.84 -4.65 -12.18
N ALA A 441 40.01 -5.68 -12.99
CA ALA A 441 39.13 -6.85 -12.97
C ALA A 441 39.25 -7.65 -11.66
N ALA A 442 40.47 -7.78 -11.11
CA ALA A 442 40.69 -8.39 -9.79
C ALA A 442 40.09 -7.54 -8.66
N ALA A 443 40.19 -6.22 -8.73
CA ALA A 443 39.59 -5.31 -7.76
C ALA A 443 38.07 -5.40 -7.78
N GLN A 444 37.44 -5.41 -8.96
CA GLN A 444 35.99 -5.61 -9.09
C GLN A 444 35.54 -6.96 -8.53
N LEU A 445 36.25 -8.04 -8.83
CA LEU A 445 35.96 -9.38 -8.31
C LEU A 445 36.06 -9.42 -6.76
N PHE A 446 37.08 -8.76 -6.20
CA PHE A 446 37.23 -8.60 -4.75
C PHE A 446 36.09 -7.79 -4.14
N THR A 447 35.68 -6.68 -4.78
CA THR A 447 34.55 -5.85 -4.34
C THR A 447 33.25 -6.64 -4.33
N VAL A 448 32.93 -7.36 -5.42
CA VAL A 448 31.71 -8.19 -5.52
C VAL A 448 31.69 -9.26 -4.42
N THR A 449 32.82 -9.93 -4.19
CA THR A 449 32.94 -10.97 -3.16
C THR A 449 32.80 -10.41 -1.76
N SER A 450 33.45 -9.27 -1.48
CA SER A 450 33.38 -8.59 -0.18
C SER A 450 31.97 -8.07 0.10
N LEU A 451 31.28 -7.52 -0.89
CA LEU A 451 29.87 -7.12 -0.79
C LEU A 451 28.96 -8.32 -0.54
N LEU A 452 29.25 -9.50 -1.11
CA LEU A 452 28.47 -10.71 -0.86
C LEU A 452 28.67 -11.26 0.57
N ILE A 453 29.89 -11.18 1.10
CA ILE A 453 30.17 -11.47 2.53
C ILE A 453 29.38 -10.52 3.42
N GLU A 454 29.42 -9.22 3.10
CA GLU A 454 28.67 -8.20 3.83
C GLU A 454 27.15 -8.47 3.78
N VAL A 455 26.59 -8.82 2.61
CA VAL A 455 25.18 -9.23 2.46
C VAL A 455 24.85 -10.39 3.39
N SER A 456 25.73 -11.40 3.47
CA SER A 456 25.55 -12.58 4.33
C SER A 456 25.46 -12.17 5.81
N SER A 457 26.35 -11.28 6.27
CA SER A 457 26.28 -10.72 7.64
C SER A 457 25.02 -9.89 7.88
N ARG A 458 24.55 -9.11 6.89
CA ARG A 458 23.28 -8.37 7.02
C ARG A 458 22.07 -9.28 7.11
N ILE A 459 22.11 -10.47 6.50
CA ILE A 459 21.03 -11.47 6.61
C ILE A 459 20.97 -12.04 8.02
N GLU A 460 22.10 -12.25 8.71
CA GLU A 460 22.08 -12.64 10.13
C GLU A 460 21.31 -11.60 10.97
N GLY A 461 21.53 -10.30 10.73
CA GLY A 461 20.75 -9.25 11.37
C GLY A 461 19.25 -9.26 11.02
N VAL A 462 18.86 -9.78 9.85
CA VAL A 462 17.45 -10.03 9.51
C VAL A 462 16.89 -11.20 10.32
N VAL A 463 17.65 -12.27 10.47
CA VAL A 463 17.29 -13.45 11.27
C VAL A 463 17.16 -13.08 12.75
N ASP A 464 18.10 -12.33 13.31
CA ASP A 464 18.03 -11.84 14.71
C ASP A 464 16.77 -11.00 14.99
N ALA A 465 16.44 -10.11 14.04
CA ALA A 465 15.22 -9.31 14.12
C ALA A 465 13.96 -10.17 14.00
N PHE A 466 14.00 -11.20 13.14
CA PHE A 466 12.94 -12.20 13.01
C PHE A 466 12.78 -13.01 14.30
N ASP A 467 13.84 -13.52 14.90
CA ASP A 467 13.79 -14.30 16.13
C ASP A 467 13.23 -13.48 17.30
N THR A 468 13.59 -12.20 17.34
CA THR A 468 13.00 -11.25 18.29
C THR A 468 11.49 -11.08 18.07
N LEU A 469 11.06 -10.96 16.81
CA LEU A 469 9.64 -10.93 16.47
C LEU A 469 8.94 -12.24 16.86
N ALA A 470 9.48 -13.39 16.45
CA ALA A 470 8.92 -14.72 16.67
C ALA A 470 8.73 -15.02 18.17
N ARG A 471 9.76 -14.72 18.97
CA ARG A 471 9.72 -14.87 20.43
C ARG A 471 8.68 -13.96 21.07
N LEU A 472 8.60 -12.69 20.69
CA LEU A 472 7.63 -11.75 21.28
C LEU A 472 6.20 -12.01 20.80
N ALA A 473 6.04 -12.59 19.61
CA ALA A 473 4.75 -12.96 19.03
C ALA A 473 4.30 -14.38 19.40
N ASN A 474 5.10 -15.13 20.17
CA ASN A 474 4.87 -16.53 20.53
C ASN A 474 4.61 -17.44 19.31
N PHE A 475 5.50 -17.37 18.32
CA PHE A 475 5.46 -18.29 17.17
C PHE A 475 5.63 -19.73 17.67
N LYS A 476 4.89 -20.65 17.06
CA LYS A 476 4.93 -22.06 17.47
C LYS A 476 6.17 -22.75 16.92
N SER A 477 6.69 -23.75 17.62
CA SER A 477 7.69 -24.64 17.03
C SER A 477 7.03 -25.54 15.99
N ALA A 478 7.56 -25.57 14.76
CA ALA A 478 7.08 -26.48 13.72
C ALA A 478 7.25 -27.97 14.13
N ASP A 479 8.23 -28.26 14.99
CA ASP A 479 8.55 -29.63 15.44
C ASP A 479 7.53 -30.19 16.46
N GLU A 480 6.65 -29.34 17.03
CA GLU A 480 5.61 -29.78 17.97
C GLU A 480 4.33 -30.27 17.27
N GLU A 481 4.09 -29.89 16.01
CA GLU A 481 2.91 -30.33 15.24
C GLU A 481 3.06 -31.74 14.65
N GLU A 482 4.26 -32.33 14.67
CA GLU A 482 4.52 -33.69 14.14
C GLU A 482 4.22 -34.83 15.14
N LYS A 483 3.82 -34.54 16.39
CA LYS A 483 3.32 -35.60 17.28
C LYS A 483 1.88 -35.98 16.88
N PRO A 484 1.61 -37.22 16.42
CA PRO A 484 0.25 -37.63 16.15
C PRO A 484 -0.55 -37.57 17.45
N ALA A 485 -1.75 -37.01 17.37
CA ALA A 485 -2.71 -36.97 18.46
C ALA A 485 -2.86 -38.38 19.06
N LYS A 486 -2.28 -38.60 20.24
CA LYS A 486 -2.63 -39.74 21.07
C LYS A 486 -4.09 -39.56 21.44
N SER A 487 -4.95 -40.38 20.84
CA SER A 487 -6.32 -40.59 21.27
C SER A 487 -6.33 -40.80 22.77
N VAL A 488 -7.04 -39.92 23.47
CA VAL A 488 -7.42 -40.13 24.87
C VAL A 488 -8.48 -41.24 24.84
N ALA A 489 -8.01 -42.49 24.84
CA ALA A 489 -8.83 -43.62 25.22
C ALA A 489 -9.11 -43.48 26.72
N LYS A 490 -10.37 -43.21 27.02
CA LYS A 490 -10.96 -43.17 28.34
C LYS A 490 -10.71 -44.52 29.03
N ALA A 491 -9.80 -44.56 30.00
CA ALA A 491 -9.67 -45.68 30.91
C ALA A 491 -10.72 -45.52 32.02
N GLU A 492 -11.73 -46.40 32.01
CA GLU A 492 -12.55 -46.69 33.18
C GLU A 492 -11.67 -47.32 34.26
N PRO A 493 -11.81 -46.93 35.55
CA PRO A 493 -11.16 -47.64 36.63
C PRO A 493 -11.92 -48.93 36.93
N VAL A 494 -11.20 -50.05 36.83
CA VAL A 494 -11.59 -51.37 37.33
C VAL A 494 -11.73 -51.29 38.86
N ILE A 495 -12.88 -51.73 39.36
CA ILE A 495 -13.16 -51.92 40.78
C ILE A 495 -12.63 -53.32 41.15
N GLU A 496 -11.69 -53.39 42.10
CA GLU A 496 -11.42 -54.60 42.88
C GLU A 496 -11.91 -54.39 44.33
N PRO A 497 -12.40 -55.44 45.01
CA PRO A 497 -13.09 -55.32 46.28
C PRO A 497 -12.12 -55.38 47.47
N GLU A 498 -12.24 -54.44 48.40
CA GLU A 498 -11.61 -54.56 49.72
C GLU A 498 -12.43 -55.49 50.63
N SER A 499 -11.73 -56.49 51.16
CA SER A 499 -12.18 -57.38 52.22
C SER A 499 -12.13 -56.70 53.60
N GLU A 500 -13.11 -57.08 54.41
CA GLU A 500 -13.34 -56.75 55.82
C GLU A 500 -12.08 -56.77 56.71
N GLU A 501 -11.97 -55.81 57.65
CA GLU A 501 -11.99 -56.12 59.08
C GLU A 501 -12.05 -54.87 60.00
N THR A 502 -13.01 -54.92 60.93
CA THR A 502 -13.01 -54.40 62.32
C THR A 502 -12.81 -52.91 62.65
N GLY A 503 -13.83 -52.35 63.34
CA GLY A 503 -13.58 -51.70 64.64
C GLY A 503 -14.10 -50.27 64.85
N GLY A 504 -15.28 -50.15 65.49
CA GLY A 504 -15.43 -49.31 66.69
C GLY A 504 -15.71 -47.79 66.57
N ASN A 505 -16.95 -47.44 66.91
CA ASN A 505 -17.38 -46.31 67.76
C ASN A 505 -17.27 -44.83 67.32
N GLN A 506 -18.47 -44.22 67.24
CA GLN A 506 -18.92 -42.96 67.88
C GLN A 506 -17.98 -41.75 67.91
N THR A 507 -18.43 -40.59 67.40
CA THR A 507 -19.12 -39.50 68.15
C THR A 507 -18.98 -38.15 67.42
N MET A 508 -20.08 -37.38 67.39
CA MET A 508 -20.11 -35.94 67.09
C MET A 508 -19.03 -35.12 67.83
N ARG A 509 -18.53 -34.06 67.20
CA ARG A 509 -18.52 -32.72 67.83
C ARG A 509 -18.31 -31.57 66.83
N ARG A 510 -19.23 -30.60 66.92
CA ARG A 510 -19.10 -29.20 66.48
C ARG A 510 -17.93 -28.51 67.21
N LEU A 511 -17.30 -27.51 66.58
CA LEU A 511 -17.37 -26.06 66.92
C LEU A 511 -16.10 -25.30 66.47
N ASN A 512 -16.36 -24.07 65.98
CA ASN A 512 -15.57 -22.84 66.16
C ASN A 512 -14.38 -22.48 65.25
N ARG A 513 -14.71 -21.63 64.25
CA ARG A 513 -14.29 -20.20 64.07
C ARG A 513 -13.60 -19.56 65.31
N PRO A 514 -12.54 -18.74 65.18
CA PRO A 514 -12.58 -17.31 64.79
C PRO A 514 -11.51 -16.90 63.75
N GLU A 515 -11.83 -16.05 62.78
CA GLU A 515 -11.68 -14.57 62.82
C GLU A 515 -10.30 -14.08 63.29
N HIS A 516 -9.51 -13.64 62.30
CA HIS A 516 -8.97 -12.29 62.25
C HIS A 516 -8.85 -11.82 60.79
#